data_AF-A0A929ARY9-F1
#
_entry.id   AF-A0A929ARY9-F1
#
_cell.length_a   1.000
_cell.length_b   1.000
_cell.length_c   1.000
_cell.angle_alpha   90.00
_cell.angle_beta   90.00
_cell.angle_gamma   90.00
#
_symmetry.space_group_name_H-M   'P 1'
#
loop_
_entity.id
_entity.type
_entity.pdbx_description
1 polymer ?
#
loop_
_entity_poly.entity_id
_entity_poly.type
_entity_poly.pdbx_seq_one_letter_code
_entity_poly.pdbx_strand_id
1 'polypeptide(L)'
;MRQGDDNPNSLRVSIDTKAKVKIGNLSRGGKARTLEAKQADDHDTEWQNVLVPFGILNTQTDQLSIYLGQSAETSDFIVDCLAAWWSDNQPHYSHLDELVIALS
;
A
#
# COMPACT_ATOMS: atom_id res chain seq x y z
N MET A 1 -1.19 11.29 19.78
CA MET A 1 -2.01 12.45 20.16
C MET A 1 -3.15 12.51 19.15
N ARG A 2 -4.35 12.00 19.49
CA ARG A 2 -5.55 12.12 18.63
C ARG A 2 -6.15 13.49 18.90
N GLN A 3 -5.88 14.47 18.05
CA GLN A 3 -6.59 15.75 18.10
C GLN A 3 -7.21 15.99 16.73
N GLY A 4 -8.54 16.12 16.71
CA GLY A 4 -9.37 16.38 15.54
C GLY A 4 -10.08 15.14 14.98
N ASP A 5 -10.99 14.53 15.74
CA ASP A 5 -11.83 13.39 15.29
C ASP A 5 -13.34 13.67 15.46
N ASP A 6 -13.75 14.93 15.65
CA ASP A 6 -15.16 15.27 15.95
C ASP A 6 -15.98 15.73 14.74
N ASN A 7 -15.50 15.53 13.49
CA ASN A 7 -16.34 15.74 12.31
C ASN A 7 -16.99 14.40 11.89
N PRO A 8 -18.30 14.20 12.15
CA PRO A 8 -19.01 12.98 11.78
C PRO A 8 -19.10 12.77 10.26
N ASN A 9 -18.82 13.81 9.47
CA ASN A 9 -18.78 13.73 8.02
C ASN A 9 -17.36 13.60 7.45
N SER A 10 -16.38 13.29 8.30
CA SER A 10 -15.02 13.03 7.88
C SER A 10 -14.66 11.55 8.00
N LEU A 11 -13.91 11.03 7.03
CA LEU A 11 -13.26 9.72 7.12
C LEU A 11 -11.77 9.88 7.21
N ARG A 12 -11.17 9.24 8.21
CA ARG A 12 -9.73 9.21 8.39
C ARG A 12 -9.14 7.94 7.80
N VAL A 13 -8.14 8.12 6.95
CA VAL A 13 -7.31 7.03 6.42
C VAL A 13 -5.85 7.27 6.74
N SER A 14 -5.11 6.20 7.00
CA SER A 14 -3.65 6.23 7.08
C SER A 14 -3.08 5.75 5.76
N ILE A 15 -2.11 6.48 5.21
CA ILE A 15 -1.39 6.04 4.02
C ILE A 15 0.09 5.81 4.32
N ASP A 16 0.68 4.84 3.63
CA ASP A 16 2.08 4.50 3.75
C ASP A 16 2.66 3.97 2.43
N THR A 17 3.83 4.46 2.07
CA THR A 17 4.66 3.88 0.99
C THR A 17 5.64 2.89 1.61
N LYS A 18 5.53 1.62 1.22
CA LYS A 18 6.41 0.56 1.72
C LYS A 18 7.67 0.44 0.89
N ALA A 19 8.68 -0.17 1.51
CA ALA A 19 9.94 -0.47 0.84
C ALA A 19 9.74 -1.20 -0.50
N LYS A 20 10.49 -0.75 -1.50
CA LYS A 20 10.53 -1.31 -2.86
C LYS A 20 10.87 -2.80 -2.85
N VAL A 21 10.12 -3.57 -3.62
CA VAL A 21 10.24 -5.02 -3.74
C VAL A 21 10.80 -5.37 -5.11
N LYS A 22 12.03 -5.89 -5.15
CA LYS A 22 12.62 -6.43 -6.38
C LYS A 22 11.94 -7.74 -6.77
N ILE A 23 11.50 -7.85 -8.02
CA ILE A 23 10.90 -9.05 -8.60
C ILE A 23 11.93 -9.76 -9.47
N GLY A 24 12.18 -11.03 -9.16
CA GLY A 24 13.19 -11.87 -9.80
C GLY A 24 13.43 -13.13 -8.96
N ASN A 25 14.28 -14.04 -9.46
CA ASN A 25 14.68 -15.24 -8.73
C ASN A 25 15.76 -14.93 -7.68
N LEU A 26 15.47 -13.97 -6.80
CA LEU A 26 16.42 -13.40 -5.88
C LEU A 26 16.35 -14.09 -4.52
N SER A 27 17.51 -14.36 -3.93
CA SER A 27 17.59 -14.84 -2.56
C SER A 27 17.25 -13.70 -1.59
N ARG A 28 16.44 -14.02 -0.57
CA ARG A 28 16.09 -13.06 0.49
C ARG A 28 16.58 -13.52 1.88
N GLY A 29 17.41 -14.56 1.91
CA GLY A 29 17.94 -15.15 3.16
C GLY A 29 16.86 -15.71 4.10
N GLY A 30 15.62 -15.87 3.62
CA GLY A 30 14.48 -16.34 4.39
C GLY A 30 14.32 -17.86 4.39
N LYS A 31 13.48 -18.38 5.30
CA LYS A 31 13.09 -19.80 5.33
C LYS A 31 11.72 -19.97 4.67
N ALA A 32 11.65 -20.82 3.64
CA ALA A 32 10.38 -21.19 3.03
C ALA A 32 9.69 -22.31 3.85
N ARG A 33 8.37 -22.23 4.00
CA ARG A 33 7.55 -23.33 4.58
C ARG A 33 7.12 -24.31 3.49
N THR A 34 8.07 -24.74 2.67
CA THR A 34 7.88 -25.69 1.57
C THR A 34 8.74 -26.93 1.84
N LEU A 35 8.34 -28.09 1.29
CA LEU A 35 9.09 -29.35 1.45
C LEU A 35 10.50 -29.25 0.84
N GLU A 36 10.66 -28.45 -0.21
CA GLU A 36 11.94 -28.15 -0.85
C GLU A 36 12.17 -26.64 -0.92
N ALA A 37 13.41 -26.21 -0.72
CA ALA A 37 13.79 -24.81 -0.87
C ALA A 37 13.80 -24.44 -2.36
N LYS A 38 13.15 -23.34 -2.72
CA LYS A 38 13.16 -22.82 -4.09
C LYS A 38 14.58 -22.32 -4.41
N GLN A 39 15.18 -22.82 -5.48
CA GLN A 39 16.51 -22.35 -5.92
C GLN A 39 16.41 -20.90 -6.41
N ALA A 40 17.14 -20.01 -5.75
CA ALA A 40 17.41 -18.66 -6.20
C ALA A 40 18.70 -18.64 -7.04
N ASP A 41 18.90 -17.59 -7.82
CA ASP A 41 20.13 -17.42 -8.58
C ASP A 41 21.29 -17.09 -7.60
N ASP A 42 22.45 -17.73 -7.77
CA ASP A 42 23.63 -17.52 -6.90
C ASP A 42 24.19 -16.08 -6.98
N HIS A 43 23.77 -15.33 -7.99
CA HIS A 43 24.14 -13.95 -8.21
C HIS A 43 22.88 -13.08 -8.37
N ASP A 44 22.45 -12.43 -7.28
CA ASP A 44 21.31 -11.49 -7.18
C ASP A 44 21.56 -10.16 -7.96
N THR A 45 21.94 -10.25 -9.24
CA THR A 45 22.41 -9.11 -10.04
C THR A 45 21.37 -8.57 -11.02
N GLU A 46 20.39 -9.39 -11.41
CA GLU A 46 19.32 -9.00 -12.33
C GLU A 46 17.95 -9.11 -11.65
N TRP A 47 17.15 -8.05 -11.73
CA TRP A 47 15.74 -8.07 -11.34
C TRP A 47 14.89 -7.60 -12.51
N GLN A 48 13.79 -8.31 -12.74
CA GLN A 48 12.89 -8.09 -13.87
C GLN A 48 12.10 -6.79 -13.70
N ASN A 49 11.73 -6.47 -12.45
CA ASN A 49 11.00 -5.25 -12.12
C ASN A 49 11.18 -4.86 -10.65
N VAL A 50 10.81 -3.64 -10.30
CA VAL A 50 10.71 -3.16 -8.91
C VAL A 50 9.27 -2.77 -8.64
N LEU A 51 8.62 -3.43 -7.68
CA LEU A 51 7.30 -3.05 -7.21
C LEU A 51 7.39 -2.11 -6.03
N VAL A 52 6.53 -1.11 -6.01
CA VAL A 52 6.32 -0.19 -4.89
C VAL A 52 4.96 -0.50 -4.29
N PRO A 53 4.91 -1.10 -3.08
CA PRO A 53 3.65 -1.27 -2.38
C PRO A 53 3.22 0.05 -1.74
N PHE A 54 1.95 0.41 -1.95
CA PHE A 54 1.30 1.54 -1.29
C PHE A 54 0.07 1.06 -0.54
N GLY A 55 -0.01 1.39 0.74
CA GLY A 55 -1.10 0.98 1.62
C GLY A 55 -2.03 2.14 1.95
N ILE A 56 -3.35 1.87 1.95
CA ILE A 56 -4.37 2.75 2.50
C ILE A 56 -5.14 1.97 3.56
N LEU A 57 -5.04 2.40 4.81
CA LEU A 57 -5.74 1.82 5.95
C LEU A 57 -6.91 2.71 6.35
N ASN A 58 -8.12 2.18 6.30
CA ASN A 58 -9.27 2.78 6.96
C ASN A 58 -9.19 2.47 8.46
N THR A 59 -8.97 3.50 9.28
CA THR A 59 -8.77 3.33 10.73
C THR A 59 -10.06 3.13 11.52
N GLN A 60 -11.23 3.28 10.87
CA GLN A 60 -12.53 3.02 11.49
C GLN A 60 -12.95 1.56 11.33
N THR A 61 -12.61 0.94 10.19
CA THR A 61 -13.01 -0.43 9.84
C THR A 61 -11.87 -1.44 9.87
N ASP A 62 -10.65 -0.99 10.12
CA ASP A 62 -9.40 -1.77 10.04
C ASP A 62 -9.18 -2.43 8.65
N GLN A 63 -9.83 -1.90 7.61
CA GLN A 63 -9.68 -2.41 6.25
C GLN A 63 -8.44 -1.82 5.58
N LEU A 64 -7.54 -2.71 5.11
CA LEU A 64 -6.32 -2.35 4.40
C LEU A 64 -6.44 -2.66 2.90
N SER A 65 -6.23 -1.63 2.07
CA SER A 65 -6.06 -1.75 0.62
C SER A 65 -4.58 -1.60 0.26
N ILE A 66 -4.08 -2.46 -0.64
CA ILE A 66 -2.68 -2.45 -1.09
C ILE A 66 -2.65 -2.30 -2.61
N TYR A 67 -1.92 -1.31 -3.08
CA TYR A 67 -1.66 -1.01 -4.48
C TYR A 67 -0.20 -1.32 -4.82
N LEU A 68 0.06 -1.86 -6.01
CA LEU A 68 1.41 -2.23 -6.46
C LEU A 68 1.77 -1.41 -7.71
N GLY A 69 2.60 -0.39 -7.53
CA GLY A 69 3.15 0.42 -8.62
C GLY A 69 4.45 -0.17 -9.18
N GLN A 70 4.78 0.15 -10.43
CA GLN A 70 6.02 -0.31 -11.10
C GLN A 70 7.08 0.80 -11.23
N SER A 71 6.72 2.06 -10.98
CA SER A 71 7.65 3.20 -11.05
C SER A 71 7.71 3.95 -9.71
N ALA A 72 8.64 4.92 -9.61
CA ALA A 72 8.94 5.61 -8.36
C ALA A 72 7.69 6.14 -7.63
N GLU A 73 7.80 6.28 -6.31
CA GLU A 73 6.81 6.90 -5.41
C GLU A 73 6.59 8.38 -5.79
N THR A 74 5.96 8.65 -6.93
CA THR A 74 5.60 9.99 -7.37
C THR A 74 4.30 10.41 -6.68
N SER A 75 4.10 11.72 -6.56
CA SER A 75 2.81 12.28 -6.17
C SER A 75 1.67 11.76 -7.04
N ASP A 76 1.93 11.59 -8.35
CA ASP A 76 0.95 11.10 -9.31
C ASP A 76 0.49 9.68 -8.98
N PHE A 77 1.43 8.79 -8.64
CA PHE A 77 1.11 7.43 -8.23
C PHE A 77 0.25 7.40 -6.95
N ILE A 78 0.56 8.26 -5.98
CA ILE A 78 -0.23 8.35 -4.74
C ILE A 78 -1.65 8.84 -5.05
N VAL A 79 -1.80 9.85 -5.92
CA VAL A 79 -3.10 10.37 -6.36
C VAL A 79 -3.90 9.29 -7.09
N ASP A 80 -3.29 8.54 -7.99
CA ASP A 80 -3.94 7.43 -8.71
C ASP A 80 -4.46 6.36 -7.75
N CYS A 81 -3.66 5.98 -6.74
CA CYS A 81 -4.07 5.01 -5.72
C CYS A 81 -5.24 5.53 -4.87
N LEU A 82 -5.19 6.80 -4.44
CA LEU A 82 -6.26 7.43 -3.67
C LEU A 82 -7.56 7.52 -4.48
N ALA A 83 -7.46 7.89 -5.77
CA ALA A 83 -8.61 7.98 -6.67
C ALA A 83 -9.26 6.60 -6.90
N ALA A 84 -8.45 5.57 -7.16
CA ALA A 84 -8.93 4.20 -7.30
C ALA A 84 -9.61 3.71 -6.01
N TRP A 85 -8.97 3.92 -4.86
CA TRP A 85 -9.53 3.57 -3.57
C TRP A 85 -10.87 4.28 -3.31
N TRP A 86 -10.94 5.58 -3.59
CA TRP A 86 -12.17 6.34 -3.38
C TRP A 86 -13.29 5.84 -4.30
N SER A 87 -13.00 5.54 -5.57
CA SER A 87 -14.00 4.99 -6.50
C SER A 87 -14.64 3.69 -5.98
N ASP A 88 -13.85 2.82 -5.34
CA ASP A 88 -14.34 1.55 -4.79
C ASP A 88 -15.12 1.74 -3.48
N ASN A 89 -14.79 2.78 -2.71
CA ASN A 89 -15.30 2.98 -1.36
C ASN A 89 -16.42 4.02 -1.25
N GLN A 90 -16.49 5.00 -2.14
CA GLN A 90 -17.45 6.10 -2.15
C GLN A 90 -18.90 5.64 -1.91
N PRO A 91 -19.42 4.52 -2.48
CA PRO A 91 -20.80 4.10 -2.25
C PRO A 91 -21.15 3.88 -0.76
N HIS A 92 -20.16 3.52 0.06
CA HIS A 92 -20.32 3.29 1.50
C HIS A 92 -20.25 4.58 2.33
N TYR A 93 -19.77 5.67 1.73
CA TYR A 93 -19.38 6.90 2.39
C TYR A 93 -19.99 8.15 1.72
N SER A 94 -21.19 8.01 1.16
CA SER A 94 -21.87 9.05 0.37
C SER A 94 -22.24 10.32 1.15
N HIS A 95 -22.20 10.25 2.49
CA HIS A 95 -22.50 11.35 3.41
C HIS A 95 -21.25 12.13 3.84
N LEU A 96 -20.06 11.72 3.38
CA LEU A 96 -18.82 12.39 3.75
C LEU A 96 -18.52 13.55 2.81
N ASP A 97 -18.02 14.63 3.40
CA ASP A 97 -17.56 15.84 2.72
C ASP A 97 -16.04 16.05 2.87
N GLU A 98 -15.38 15.21 3.69
CA GLU A 98 -13.97 15.34 4.00
C GLU A 98 -13.26 13.97 4.12
N LEU A 99 -12.10 13.85 3.48
CA LEU A 99 -11.17 12.73 3.68
C LEU A 99 -9.91 13.26 4.38
N VAL A 100 -9.67 12.77 5.59
CA VAL A 100 -8.50 13.13 6.40
C VAL A 100 -7.40 12.10 6.20
N ILE A 101 -6.27 12.53 5.66
CA ILE A 101 -5.12 11.66 5.40
C ILE A 101 -4.09 11.80 6.53
N ALA A 102 -3.80 10.71 7.21
CA ALA A 102 -2.70 10.58 8.14
C ALA A 102 -1.50 9.91 7.44
N LEU A 103 -0.30 10.48 7.64
CA LEU A 103 0.95 9.88 7.21
C LEU A 103 1.53 9.08 8.39
N SER A 104 1.83 7.80 8.18
CA SER A 104 2.40 6.90 9.20
C SER A 104 3.87 6.58 8.96
#